data_AF-A0A5M3N4M9-F1
#
_entry.id   AF-A0A5M3N4M9-F1
#
_cell.length_a   1.000
_cell.length_b   1.000
_cell.length_c   1.000
_cell.angle_alpha   90.00
_cell.angle_beta   90.00
_cell.angle_gamma   90.00
#
_symmetry.space_group_name_H-M   'P 1'
#
loop_
_entity.id
_entity.type
_entity.pdbx_description
1 polymer ?
#
loop_
_entity_poly.entity_id
_entity_poly.type
_entity_poly.pdbx_seq_one_letter_code
_entity_poly.pdbx_strand_id
1 'polypeptide(L)'
;FPDHFFQHWSGYNVMAPLHDPVPVMALVPQFYGYYQPEDPLPDYLSPILLLEHCGVPIDVDTLCADDRNECASLLLRFHHEGWLHNSFAERNILVQAGPITDWPLGRMFSDKYSFRLIDFGRSAKYERSLDRAAEESEMARLLKLMHFAET
;
A
#
# COMPACT_ATOMS: atom_id res chain seq x y z
N PHE A 1 -1.36 10.84 8.18
CA PHE A 1 -0.92 9.53 8.69
C PHE A 1 0.33 9.71 9.54
N PRO A 2 0.72 8.72 10.39
CA PRO A 2 1.99 8.75 11.09
C PRO A 2 3.19 8.80 10.12
N ASP A 3 4.28 9.45 10.51
CA ASP A 3 5.46 9.65 9.64
C ASP A 3 6.05 8.34 9.12
N HIS A 4 6.03 7.28 9.93
CA HIS A 4 6.62 5.99 9.56
C HIS A 4 5.89 5.28 8.41
N PHE A 5 4.67 5.69 8.03
CA PHE A 5 4.02 5.18 6.81
C PHE A 5 4.76 5.61 5.54
N PHE A 6 5.45 6.75 5.58
CA PHE A 6 6.19 7.30 4.46
C PHE A 6 7.67 6.88 4.50
N GLN A 7 8.15 6.28 5.58
CA GLN A 7 9.59 6.03 5.73
C GLN A 7 10.03 4.73 5.07
N HIS A 8 11.20 4.76 4.44
CA HIS A 8 11.89 3.58 3.93
C HIS A 8 12.80 3.03 5.02
N TRP A 9 12.52 1.81 5.48
CA TRP A 9 13.38 1.12 6.43
C TRP A 9 14.11 -0.02 5.74
N SER A 10 15.31 -0.33 6.22
CA SER A 10 15.99 -1.56 5.85
C SER A 10 15.55 -2.69 6.78
N GLY A 11 15.47 -3.91 6.24
CA GLY A 11 15.14 -5.12 7.01
C GLY A 11 13.77 -5.69 6.69
N TYR A 12 13.33 -6.61 7.56
CA TYR A 12 12.11 -7.38 7.41
C TYR A 12 11.26 -7.32 8.67
N ASN A 13 9.94 -7.36 8.51
CA ASN A 13 8.99 -7.54 9.58
C ASN A 13 8.35 -8.94 9.50
N VAL A 14 8.09 -9.53 10.65
CA VAL A 14 7.22 -10.71 10.78
C VAL A 14 5.99 -10.24 11.53
N MET A 15 4.84 -10.24 10.88
CA MET A 15 3.61 -9.74 11.48
C MET A 15 2.48 -10.74 11.35
N ALA A 16 1.90 -11.13 12.48
CA ALA A 16 0.72 -11.96 12.49
C ALA A 16 -0.40 -11.32 11.63
N PRO A 17 -1.14 -12.12 10.84
CA PRO A 17 -1.05 -13.59 10.75
C PRO A 17 -0.03 -14.12 9.73
N LEU A 18 0.76 -13.25 9.07
CA LEU A 18 1.86 -13.70 8.21
C LEU A 18 2.98 -14.29 9.07
N HIS A 19 3.50 -15.44 8.66
CA HIS A 19 4.61 -16.11 9.33
C HIS A 19 5.96 -15.84 8.67
N ASP A 20 5.94 -15.56 7.36
CA ASP A 20 7.14 -15.29 6.59
C ASP A 20 7.55 -13.81 6.70
N PRO A 21 8.87 -13.53 6.73
CA PRO A 21 9.39 -12.17 6.79
C PRO A 21 9.10 -11.40 5.50
N VAL A 22 8.57 -10.19 5.63
CA VAL A 22 8.27 -9.27 4.52
C VAL A 22 9.09 -7.99 4.61
N PRO A 23 9.56 -7.40 3.49
CA PRO A 23 10.34 -6.16 3.52
C PRO A 23 9.63 -5.00 4.22
N VAL A 24 10.38 -4.20 5.00
CA VAL A 24 9.85 -3.03 5.70
C VAL A 24 9.97 -1.76 4.84
N MET A 25 9.24 -1.75 3.73
CA MET A 25 9.21 -0.59 2.85
C MET A 25 8.10 0.40 3.24
N ALA A 26 8.18 1.63 2.73
CA ALA A 26 7.14 2.64 2.91
C ALA A 26 5.77 2.07 2.49
N LEU A 27 4.77 2.34 3.32
CA LEU A 27 3.41 1.83 3.18
C LEU A 27 2.63 2.64 2.15
N VAL A 28 2.76 3.97 2.23
CA VAL A 28 2.04 4.94 1.39
C VAL A 28 3.03 5.74 0.52
N PRO A 29 2.58 6.34 -0.59
CA PRO A 29 3.40 7.22 -1.43
C PRO A 29 4.00 8.38 -0.65
N GLN A 30 5.21 8.81 -1.01
CA GLN A 30 5.72 10.10 -0.55
C GLN A 30 4.77 11.24 -0.94
N PHE A 31 4.54 12.18 -0.03
CA PHE A 31 3.77 13.39 -0.26
C PHE A 31 4.72 14.56 -0.53
N TYR A 32 4.61 15.18 -1.70
CA TYR A 32 5.46 16.30 -2.10
C TYR A 32 4.78 17.67 -1.97
N GLY A 33 3.46 17.71 -1.96
CA GLY A 33 2.72 18.95 -1.77
C GLY A 33 1.25 18.86 -2.15
N TYR A 34 0.51 19.88 -1.69
CA TYR A 34 -0.88 20.11 -2.04
C TYR A 34 -1.01 21.54 -2.51
N TYR A 35 -1.44 21.72 -3.76
CA TYR A 35 -1.57 23.02 -4.40
C TYR A 35 -3.03 23.39 -4.52
N GLN A 36 -3.41 24.47 -3.84
CA GLN A 36 -4.74 25.04 -3.93
C GLN A 36 -4.67 26.31 -4.80
N PRO A 37 -5.46 26.41 -5.88
CA PRO A 37 -5.54 27.63 -6.68
C PRO A 37 -5.95 28.83 -5.84
N GLU A 38 -5.23 29.95 -5.96
CA GLU A 38 -5.50 31.19 -5.20
C GLU A 38 -6.77 31.89 -5.69
N ASP A 39 -6.97 31.93 -7.01
CA ASP A 39 -8.17 32.46 -7.66
C ASP A 39 -8.92 31.32 -8.36
N PRO A 40 -9.98 30.76 -7.76
CA PRO A 40 -10.85 29.83 -8.46
C PRO A 40 -11.62 30.63 -9.52
N LEU A 41 -11.02 30.81 -10.70
CA LEU A 41 -11.79 31.18 -11.89
C LEU A 41 -12.93 30.15 -12.02
N PRO A 42 -14.16 30.58 -12.35
CA PRO A 42 -15.35 29.75 -12.13
C PRO A 42 -15.21 28.42 -12.89
N ASP A 43 -15.33 27.33 -12.13
CA ASP A 43 -15.64 25.97 -12.59
C ASP A 43 -14.54 25.06 -13.17
N TYR A 44 -13.25 25.44 -13.24
CA TYR A 44 -12.24 24.57 -13.88
C TYR A 44 -10.96 24.27 -13.11
N LEU A 45 -10.68 24.93 -11.98
CA LEU A 45 -9.47 24.66 -11.20
C LEU A 45 -9.78 23.80 -9.97
N SER A 46 -9.27 22.57 -9.97
CA SER A 46 -9.29 21.68 -8.81
C SER A 46 -7.95 21.71 -8.08
N PRO A 47 -7.93 21.44 -6.77
CA PRO A 47 -6.68 21.25 -6.04
C PRO A 47 -5.86 20.08 -6.60
N ILE A 48 -4.54 20.25 -6.60
CA ILE A 48 -3.59 19.23 -7.09
C ILE A 48 -2.87 18.62 -5.90
N LEU A 49 -2.87 17.29 -5.84
CA LEU A 49 -2.12 16.50 -4.87
C LEU A 49 -0.90 15.88 -5.56
N LEU A 50 0.30 16.25 -5.14
CA LEU A 50 1.56 15.76 -5.72
C LEU A 50 2.14 14.62 -4.87
N LEU A 51 2.26 13.44 -5.47
CA LEU A 51 2.70 12.20 -4.80
C LEU A 51 3.83 11.49 -5.56
N GLU A 52 4.51 10.56 -4.88
CA GLU A 52 5.42 9.58 -5.49
C GLU A 52 4.76 8.83 -6.65
N HIS A 53 5.48 8.71 -7.76
CA HIS A 53 5.09 7.80 -8.83
C HIS A 53 5.45 6.36 -8.42
N CYS A 54 4.44 5.58 -8.02
CA CYS A 54 4.63 4.25 -7.43
C CYS A 54 4.47 3.09 -8.44
N GLY A 55 4.43 3.40 -9.74
CA GLY A 55 4.28 2.41 -10.81
C GLY A 55 2.82 2.17 -11.21
N VAL A 56 2.47 0.92 -11.46
CA VAL A 56 1.17 0.50 -12.01
C VAL A 56 0.41 -0.34 -11.00
N PRO A 57 -0.93 -0.44 -11.10
CA PRO A 57 -1.70 -1.41 -10.33
C PRO A 57 -1.14 -2.83 -10.42
N ILE A 58 -1.22 -3.58 -9.32
CA ILE A 58 -0.86 -5.00 -9.32
C ILE A 58 -1.84 -5.81 -10.18
N ASP A 59 -1.34 -6.93 -10.69
CA ASP A 59 -2.14 -8.04 -11.20
C ASP A 59 -1.85 -9.27 -10.33
N VAL A 60 -2.80 -9.67 -9.49
CA VAL A 60 -2.62 -10.75 -8.50
C VAL A 60 -2.24 -12.08 -9.16
N ASP A 61 -2.68 -12.32 -10.39
CA ASP A 61 -2.38 -13.56 -11.10
C ASP A 61 -0.91 -13.67 -11.52
N THR A 62 -0.21 -12.53 -11.63
CA THR A 62 1.21 -12.47 -11.98
C THR A 62 2.14 -12.53 -10.77
N LEU A 63 1.63 -12.20 -9.57
CA LEU A 63 2.42 -12.11 -8.34
C LEU A 63 2.79 -13.48 -7.78
N CYS A 64 4.02 -13.62 -7.28
CA CYS A 64 4.44 -14.80 -6.54
C CYS A 64 3.88 -14.79 -5.10
N ALA A 65 4.10 -15.87 -4.34
CA ALA A 65 3.59 -15.97 -2.97
C ALA A 65 4.19 -14.88 -2.05
N ASP A 66 5.48 -14.58 -2.20
CA ASP A 66 6.16 -13.56 -1.40
C ASP A 66 5.63 -12.15 -1.70
N ASP A 67 5.39 -11.83 -2.97
CA ASP A 67 4.81 -10.55 -3.39
C ASP A 67 3.40 -10.36 -2.81
N ARG A 68 2.59 -11.43 -2.80
CA ARG A 68 1.24 -11.40 -2.22
C ARG A 68 1.29 -11.19 -0.70
N ASN A 69 2.24 -11.82 -0.02
CA ASN A 69 2.48 -11.59 1.40
C ASN A 69 2.95 -10.15 1.67
N GLU A 70 3.82 -9.58 0.83
CA GLU A 70 4.24 -8.19 0.97
C GLU A 70 3.05 -7.23 0.76
N CYS A 71 2.21 -7.46 -0.26
CA CYS A 71 0.98 -6.70 -0.47
C CYS A 71 0.03 -6.78 0.74
N ALA A 72 -0.14 -7.97 1.31
CA ALA A 72 -0.96 -8.17 2.50
C ALA A 72 -0.39 -7.41 3.70
N SER A 73 0.94 -7.41 3.84
CA SER A 73 1.63 -6.69 4.92
C SER A 73 1.36 -5.19 4.91
N LEU A 74 1.10 -4.58 3.74
CA LEU A 74 0.76 -3.16 3.65
C LEU A 74 -0.52 -2.87 4.42
N LEU A 75 -1.56 -3.66 4.17
CA LEU A 75 -2.85 -3.49 4.84
C LEU A 75 -2.76 -3.83 6.33
N LEU A 76 -2.08 -4.93 6.68
CA LEU A 76 -1.92 -5.34 8.08
C LEU A 76 -1.15 -4.29 8.89
N ARG A 77 -0.13 -3.65 8.32
CA ARG A 77 0.57 -2.52 8.97
C ARG A 77 -0.32 -1.29 9.10
N PHE A 78 -1.18 -1.04 8.12
CA PHE A 78 -2.16 0.05 8.17
C PHE A 78 -3.16 -0.16 9.31
N HIS A 79 -3.64 -1.40 9.46
CA HIS A 79 -4.52 -1.85 10.54
C HIS A 79 -3.84 -1.83 11.91
N HIS A 80 -2.55 -2.18 11.98
CA HIS A 80 -1.78 -2.13 13.22
C HIS A 80 -1.75 -0.71 13.82
N GLU A 81 -1.67 0.33 12.99
CA GLU A 81 -1.73 1.73 13.41
C GLU A 81 -3.15 2.28 13.63
N GLY A 82 -4.17 1.40 13.61
CA GLY A 82 -5.53 1.81 13.93
C GLY A 82 -6.37 2.29 12.74
N TRP A 83 -5.93 2.08 11.50
CA TRP A 83 -6.62 2.56 10.30
C TRP A 83 -7.28 1.42 9.52
N LEU A 84 -8.42 1.70 8.87
CA LEU A 84 -9.04 0.86 7.85
C LEU A 84 -8.95 1.57 6.51
N HIS A 85 -8.78 0.81 5.43
CA HIS A 85 -8.71 1.38 4.09
C HIS A 85 -10.10 1.70 3.53
N ASN A 86 -11.07 0.82 3.78
CA ASN A 86 -12.46 0.81 3.30
C ASN A 86 -12.63 0.80 1.77
N SER A 87 -11.56 0.52 1.02
CA SER A 87 -11.58 0.40 -0.44
C SER A 87 -10.41 -0.44 -0.94
N PHE A 88 -10.07 -1.50 -0.19
CA PHE A 88 -8.95 -2.36 -0.56
C PHE A 88 -9.26 -3.11 -1.86
N ALA A 89 -8.43 -2.93 -2.88
CA ALA A 89 -8.59 -3.49 -4.22
C ALA A 89 -7.25 -3.50 -4.96
N GLU A 90 -7.12 -4.35 -5.98
CA GLU A 90 -5.89 -4.46 -6.81
C GLU A 90 -5.45 -3.11 -7.39
N ARG A 91 -6.39 -2.31 -7.89
CA ARG A 91 -6.13 -0.94 -8.39
C ARG A 91 -5.52 0.01 -7.37
N ASN A 92 -5.70 -0.29 -6.07
CA ASN A 92 -5.26 0.55 -4.97
C ASN A 92 -3.94 0.06 -4.36
N ILE A 93 -3.30 -0.93 -4.97
CA ILE A 93 -1.95 -1.36 -4.65
C ILE A 93 -1.11 -1.15 -5.91
N LEU A 94 -0.14 -0.24 -5.82
CA LEU A 94 0.78 0.03 -6.92
C LEU A 94 2.08 -0.76 -6.74
N VAL A 95 2.63 -1.25 -7.85
CA VAL A 95 3.90 -1.98 -7.91
C VAL A 95 4.86 -1.27 -8.86
N GLN A 96 6.11 -1.23 -8.42
CA GLN A 96 7.24 -0.74 -9.21
C GLN A 96 8.44 -1.68 -9.08
N ALA A 97 9.18 -1.87 -10.18
CA ALA A 97 10.45 -2.60 -10.14
C ALA A 97 11.54 -1.77 -9.45
N GLY A 98 12.29 -2.45 -8.57
CA GLY A 98 13.41 -1.92 -7.80
C GLY A 98 13.03 -0.94 -6.69
N PRO A 99 13.88 -0.80 -5.66
CA PRO A 99 13.69 0.20 -4.61
C PRO A 99 13.83 1.61 -5.19
N ILE A 100 13.13 2.59 -4.61
CA ILE A 100 13.17 3.99 -5.10
C ILE A 100 14.56 4.63 -5.01
N THR A 101 15.44 4.09 -4.15
CA THR A 101 16.82 4.55 -4.00
C THR A 101 17.71 4.18 -5.18
N ASP A 102 17.30 3.22 -6.01
CA ASP A 102 18.07 2.80 -7.17
C ASP A 102 17.84 3.73 -8.37
N TRP A 103 18.86 3.85 -9.21
CA TRP A 103 18.81 4.62 -10.44
C TRP A 103 17.64 4.15 -11.34
N PRO A 104 16.85 5.06 -11.96
CA PRO A 104 15.68 4.69 -12.75
C PRO A 104 15.91 3.60 -13.81
N LEU A 105 17.05 3.60 -14.51
CA LEU A 105 17.36 2.54 -15.48
C LEU A 105 17.76 1.23 -14.80
N GLY A 106 18.39 1.27 -13.63
CA GLY A 106 18.75 0.07 -12.86
C GLY A 106 17.51 -0.64 -12.32
N ARG A 107 16.48 0.14 -11.94
CA ARG A 107 15.18 -0.36 -11.50
C ARG A 107 14.45 -1.19 -12.57
N MET A 108 14.59 -0.84 -13.85
CA MET A 108 13.91 -1.55 -14.94
C MET A 108 14.31 -3.02 -15.07
N PHE A 109 15.47 -3.40 -14.54
CA PHE A 109 16.01 -4.75 -14.60
C PHE A 109 16.10 -5.40 -13.20
N SER A 110 15.47 -4.81 -12.20
CA SER A 110 15.45 -5.35 -10.84
C SER A 110 14.43 -6.48 -10.75
N ASP A 111 14.86 -7.61 -10.18
CA ASP A 111 13.99 -8.74 -9.83
C ASP A 111 13.18 -8.48 -8.54
N LYS A 112 13.45 -7.38 -7.84
CA LYS A 112 12.72 -6.97 -6.64
C LYS A 112 11.63 -5.96 -6.98
N TYR A 113 10.49 -6.07 -6.33
CA TYR A 113 9.39 -5.11 -6.41
C TYR A 113 9.31 -4.20 -5.18
N SER A 114 8.65 -3.06 -5.34
CA SER A 114 8.26 -2.15 -4.28
C SER A 114 6.77 -1.87 -4.40
N PHE A 115 6.03 -2.09 -3.32
CA PHE A 115 4.57 -1.91 -3.31
C PHE A 115 4.17 -0.68 -2.48
N ARG A 116 3.07 -0.03 -2.87
CA ARG A 116 2.47 1.12 -2.18
C ARG A 116 0.95 1.01 -2.16
N LEU A 117 0.36 1.30 -1.02
CA LEU A 117 -1.09 1.43 -0.87
C LEU A 117 -1.51 2.86 -1.27
N ILE A 118 -2.60 3.01 -2.02
CA ILE A 118 -3.09 4.31 -2.49
C ILE A 118 -4.61 4.44 -2.32
N ASP A 119 -5.14 5.63 -2.61
CA ASP A 119 -6.58 5.93 -2.59
C ASP A 119 -7.20 5.88 -1.19
N PHE A 120 -6.67 6.71 -0.30
CA PHE A 120 -7.10 6.84 1.09
C PHE A 120 -8.37 7.68 1.29
N GLY A 121 -9.10 8.01 0.22
CA GLY A 121 -10.27 8.90 0.29
C GLY A 121 -11.42 8.38 1.17
N ARG A 122 -11.39 7.07 1.48
CA ARG A 122 -12.37 6.39 2.35
C ARG A 122 -11.75 5.85 3.64
N SER A 123 -10.46 6.06 3.84
CA SER A 123 -9.76 5.52 5.00
C SER A 123 -10.19 6.22 6.28
N ALA A 124 -10.36 5.46 7.34
CA ALA A 124 -10.83 5.95 8.63
C ALA A 124 -10.13 5.20 9.77
N LYS A 125 -10.08 5.80 10.96
CA LYS A 125 -9.67 5.05 12.15
C LYS A 125 -10.77 4.06 12.52
N TYR A 126 -10.42 2.82 12.86
CA TYR A 126 -11.43 1.89 13.35
C TYR A 126 -11.67 2.06 14.84
N GLU A 127 -12.93 1.90 15.23
CA GLU A 127 -13.36 1.84 16.63
C GLU A 127 -13.70 0.41 17.04
N ARG A 128 -14.02 -0.47 16.07
CA ARG A 128 -14.51 -1.83 16.29
C ARG A 128 -13.59 -2.85 15.63
N SER A 129 -13.30 -3.93 16.33
CA SER A 129 -12.44 -5.02 15.84
C SER A 129 -13.06 -5.83 14.69
N LEU A 130 -14.39 -5.84 14.57
CA LEU A 130 -15.10 -6.59 13.52
C LEU A 130 -14.84 -6.02 12.12
N ASP A 131 -14.75 -4.69 12.00
CA ASP A 131 -14.53 -4.02 10.72
C ASP A 131 -13.13 -4.34 10.17
N ARG A 132 -12.15 -4.44 11.07
CA ARG A 132 -10.79 -4.91 10.76
C ARG A 132 -10.80 -6.34 10.24
N ALA A 133 -11.42 -7.27 10.97
CA ALA A 133 -11.48 -8.68 10.57
C ALA A 133 -12.18 -8.87 9.21
N ALA A 134 -13.22 -8.08 8.93
CA ALA A 134 -13.91 -8.12 7.64
C ALA A 134 -13.00 -7.66 6.49
N GLU A 135 -12.24 -6.57 6.67
CA GLU A 135 -11.31 -6.08 5.64
C GLU A 135 -10.11 -7.03 5.45
N GLU A 136 -9.59 -7.63 6.53
CA GLU A 136 -8.54 -8.66 6.46
C GLU A 136 -9.02 -9.92 5.71
N SER A 137 -10.28 -10.34 5.90
CA SER A 137 -10.86 -11.46 5.17
C SER A 137 -11.00 -11.17 3.67
N GLU A 138 -11.39 -9.94 3.30
CA GLU A 138 -11.48 -9.53 1.90
C GLU A 138 -10.08 -9.45 1.26
N MET A 139 -9.10 -8.94 2.00
CA MET A 139 -7.70 -8.95 1.59
C MET A 139 -7.20 -10.38 1.30
N ALA A 140 -7.44 -11.32 2.22
CA ALA A 140 -7.00 -12.70 2.05
C ALA A 140 -7.62 -13.35 0.81
N ARG A 141 -8.90 -13.07 0.54
CA ARG A 141 -9.60 -13.51 -0.68
C ARG A 141 -9.01 -12.89 -1.94
N LEU A 142 -8.77 -11.57 -1.93
CA LEU A 142 -8.23 -10.83 -3.07
C LEU A 142 -6.82 -11.29 -3.43
N LEU A 143 -5.94 -11.41 -2.43
CA LEU A 143 -4.53 -11.80 -2.63
C LEU A 143 -4.33 -13.32 -2.70
N LYS A 144 -5.41 -14.12 -2.65
CA LYS A 144 -5.38 -15.59 -2.75
C LYS A 144 -4.42 -16.22 -1.72
N LEU A 145 -4.47 -15.72 -0.48
CA LEU A 145 -3.60 -16.19 0.60
C LEU A 145 -4.14 -17.52 1.16
N MET A 146 -3.39 -18.60 0.98
CA MET A 146 -3.84 -19.95 1.40
C MET A 146 -3.87 -20.14 2.92
N HIS A 147 -3.07 -19.38 3.68
CA HIS A 147 -2.96 -19.51 5.14
C HIS A 147 -4.23 -19.09 5.91
N PHE A 148 -5.18 -18.41 5.27
CA PHE A 148 -6.45 -18.01 5.87
C PHE A 148 -7.61 -18.98 5.58
N ALA A 149 -7.36 -20.04 4.81
CA ALA A 149 -8.39 -21.01 4.44
C ALA A 149 -8.58 -22.15 5.48
N GLU A 150 -7.73 -22.23 6.51
CA GLU A 150 -7.69 -23.35 7.46
C GLU A 150 -7.99 -23.00 8.93
N THR A 151 -8.61 -21.85 9.21
CA THR A 151 -9.11 -21.51 10.56
C THR A 151 -10.62 -21.45 10.64
#